data_AF-A0A1G7LIQ3-F1
#
_entry.id   AF-A0A1G7LIQ3-F1
#
_cell.length_a   1.000
_cell.length_b   1.000
_cell.length_c   1.000
_cell.angle_alpha   90.00
_cell.angle_beta   90.00
_cell.angle_gamma   90.00
#
_symmetry.space_group_name_H-M   'P 1'
#
loop_
_entity.id
_entity.type
_entity.pdbx_description
1 polymer ?
#
loop_
_entity_poly.entity_id
_entity_poly.type
_entity_poly.pdbx_seq_one_letter_code
_entity_poly.pdbx_strand_id
1 'polypeptide(L)'
;MRVRDLMSTRVVTLTPAMTLQQTARIFDSVGIDGAPVVDDDGKLIGLITKSHLIKALAADNFHNLRVGDVMTSDVFTLQENTTIQELQQNNRIFRYGRFPVVDGENRPIGFITRTDLVKYLSERSQFLADEMQAVLNSVCNGVMVTNADGIVTLFNPAAEYITGLSSDDVIGRFADDVIPNSGLQRVLKTGVAELNQKQHIGSCEIITNRTPIVKDNKIKGAVAIFQDITQLQAIANELEYVKNLKSTLESAIESMFEGFVAVDKNGYITMMNQAYCEFLGVDAKEVIGKHVTEVIENTRMHIVAKTGKPEIGEVQRIGKNVVVVTRKPIIQDGEVVGAVGKILFKDVKDFKMLASKLNSLQSELEYYKEELRKVHGGKYTIESIIGRSEKMEWLKTIAVKAAKGNSTVLILGESGTGKELFAHAIHNASARRHGPFIKVNCAALPESLLESELFGYDEGAFTGARKGGKPGKIELANGGTFFSG
;
A
#
# COMPACT_ATOMS: atom_id res chain seq x y z
N MET A 1 49.30 16.83 13.72
CA MET A 1 50.23 16.63 14.85
C MET A 1 51.66 16.69 14.32
N ARG A 2 52.55 17.39 15.02
CA ARG A 2 53.96 17.60 14.65
C ARG A 2 54.89 16.80 15.57
N VAL A 3 56.14 16.63 15.14
CA VAL A 3 57.20 15.95 15.91
C VAL A 3 57.37 16.52 17.31
N ARG A 4 57.35 17.85 17.45
CA ARG A 4 57.45 18.52 18.76
C ARG A 4 56.36 18.14 19.76
N ASP A 5 55.19 17.69 19.29
CA ASP A 5 54.05 17.31 20.13
C ASP A 5 54.21 15.89 20.73
N LEU A 6 55.16 15.10 20.20
CA LEU A 6 55.46 13.72 20.58
C LEU A 6 56.80 13.54 21.30
N MET A 7 57.68 14.54 21.22
CA MET A 7 59.04 14.42 21.71
C MET A 7 59.12 14.50 23.24
N SER A 8 60.06 13.76 23.80
CA SER A 8 60.55 14.04 25.15
C SER A 8 61.39 15.32 25.10
N THR A 9 61.05 16.30 25.95
CA THR A 9 61.73 17.59 26.05
C THR A 9 62.97 17.55 26.96
N ARG A 10 63.24 16.42 27.61
CA ARG A 10 64.44 16.25 28.45
C ARG A 10 65.65 15.92 27.58
N VAL A 11 66.33 16.94 27.11
CA VAL A 11 67.58 16.80 26.36
C VAL A 11 68.77 16.99 27.28
N VAL A 12 69.60 15.96 27.39
CA VAL A 12 70.95 16.07 27.95
C VAL A 12 71.92 16.01 26.79
N THR A 13 72.70 17.08 26.59
CA THR A 13 73.76 17.15 25.58
C THR A 13 75.12 16.78 26.18
N LEU A 14 76.02 16.28 25.34
CA LEU A 14 77.41 15.98 25.71
C LEU A 14 78.37 16.71 24.76
N THR A 15 79.63 16.88 25.17
CA THR A 15 80.66 17.46 24.30
C THR A 15 81.66 16.39 23.85
N PRO A 16 82.30 16.52 22.67
CA PRO A 16 83.25 15.53 22.15
C PRO A 16 84.44 15.28 23.08
N ALA A 17 84.81 16.29 23.87
CA ALA A 17 85.95 16.25 24.78
C ALA A 17 85.68 15.41 26.05
N MET A 18 84.43 15.09 26.37
CA MET A 18 84.10 14.30 27.56
C MET A 18 84.67 12.87 27.46
N THR A 19 85.07 12.34 28.60
CA THR A 19 85.51 10.93 28.71
C THR A 19 84.30 9.99 28.71
N LEU A 20 84.49 8.75 28.24
CA LEU A 20 83.42 7.74 28.26
C LEU A 20 82.94 7.42 29.69
N GLN A 21 83.81 7.56 30.70
CA GLN A 21 83.44 7.38 32.11
C GLN A 21 82.50 8.48 32.61
N GLN A 22 82.73 9.74 32.22
CA GLN A 22 81.80 10.84 32.54
C GLN A 22 80.45 10.62 31.85
N THR A 23 80.45 10.21 30.58
CA THR A 23 79.23 9.87 29.85
C THR A 23 78.43 8.75 30.52
N ALA A 24 79.10 7.67 30.94
CA ALA A 24 78.45 6.56 31.63
C ALA A 24 77.77 7.00 32.93
N ARG A 25 78.41 7.88 33.73
CA ARG A 25 77.81 8.44 34.95
C ARG A 25 76.60 9.31 34.67
N ILE A 26 76.62 10.11 33.59
CA ILE A 26 75.48 10.93 33.17
C ILE A 26 74.32 10.03 32.70
N PHE A 27 74.61 8.97 31.97
CA PHE A 27 73.59 8.02 31.50
C PHE A 27 72.90 7.31 32.65
N ASP A 28 73.66 6.92 33.67
CA ASP A 28 73.13 6.28 34.87
C ASP A 28 72.32 7.25 35.74
N SER A 29 72.85 8.46 36.00
CA SER A 29 72.19 9.43 36.88
C SER A 29 70.90 10.01 36.32
N VAL A 30 70.82 10.19 34.99
CA VAL A 30 69.62 10.71 34.32
C VAL A 30 68.71 9.58 33.82
N GLY A 31 69.20 8.32 33.82
CA GLY A 31 68.44 7.17 33.32
C GLY A 31 68.23 7.21 31.81
N ILE A 32 69.23 7.65 31.04
CA ILE A 32 69.16 7.75 29.58
C ILE A 32 70.10 6.75 28.90
N ASP A 33 69.66 6.18 27.77
CA ASP A 33 70.50 5.25 26.99
C ASP A 33 71.29 5.90 25.84
N GLY A 34 71.22 7.22 25.70
CA GLY A 34 71.84 7.95 24.61
C GLY A 34 71.62 9.45 24.69
N ALA A 35 72.55 10.22 24.16
CA ALA A 35 72.57 11.67 24.20
C ALA A 35 73.16 12.25 22.90
N PRO A 36 72.69 13.43 22.45
CA PRO A 36 73.28 14.15 21.34
C PRO A 36 74.62 14.75 21.79
N VAL A 37 75.59 14.70 20.90
CA VAL A 37 76.88 15.36 21.07
C VAL A 37 76.81 16.68 20.32
N VAL A 38 77.14 17.77 20.99
CA VAL A 38 77.07 19.13 20.44
C VAL A 38 78.43 19.79 20.38
N ASP A 39 78.59 20.74 19.46
CA ASP A 39 79.74 21.64 19.42
C ASP A 39 79.62 22.77 20.47
N ASP A 40 80.59 23.68 20.48
CA ASP A 40 80.64 24.81 21.41
C ASP A 40 79.48 25.81 21.19
N ASP A 41 78.87 25.83 20.00
CA ASP A 41 77.69 26.63 19.65
C ASP A 41 76.36 25.91 20.00
N GLY A 42 76.43 24.69 20.53
CA GLY A 42 75.27 23.88 20.91
C GLY A 42 74.58 23.17 19.73
N LYS A 43 75.19 23.13 18.54
CA LYS A 43 74.65 22.43 17.37
C LYS A 43 75.00 20.96 17.42
N LEU A 44 74.09 20.13 16.92
CA LEU A 44 74.30 18.69 16.88
C LEU A 44 75.42 18.30 15.91
N ILE A 45 76.43 17.59 16.42
CA ILE A 45 77.57 17.05 15.66
C ILE A 45 77.74 15.53 15.78
N GLY A 46 77.02 14.89 16.70
CA GLY A 46 77.05 13.43 16.84
C GLY A 46 75.99 12.86 17.79
N LEU A 47 75.96 11.55 17.90
CA LEU A 47 75.10 10.82 18.84
C LEU A 47 75.90 9.69 19.50
N ILE A 48 75.84 9.63 20.83
CA ILE A 48 76.43 8.53 21.60
C ILE A 48 75.34 7.77 22.35
N THR A 49 75.47 6.45 22.45
CA THR A 49 74.47 5.55 23.06
C THR A 49 75.14 4.52 23.96
N LYS A 50 74.38 3.82 24.81
CA LYS A 50 74.90 2.71 25.63
C LYS A 50 75.61 1.65 24.79
N SER A 51 75.14 1.37 23.57
CA SER A 51 75.81 0.45 22.65
C SER A 51 77.21 0.91 22.25
N HIS A 52 77.44 2.23 22.10
CA HIS A 52 78.77 2.77 21.86
C HIS A 52 79.68 2.59 23.08
N LEU A 53 79.18 2.84 24.29
CA LEU A 53 79.91 2.62 25.53
C LEU A 53 80.30 1.14 25.70
N ILE A 54 79.35 0.22 25.46
CA ILE A 54 79.58 -1.23 25.54
C ILE A 54 80.62 -1.68 24.52
N LYS A 55 80.56 -1.18 23.28
CA LYS A 55 81.58 -1.49 22.25
C LYS A 55 82.96 -0.96 22.63
N ALA A 56 83.02 0.24 23.20
CA ALA A 56 84.28 0.84 23.64
C ALA A 56 84.90 0.10 24.84
N LEU A 57 84.08 -0.48 25.74
CA LEU A 57 84.56 -1.30 26.85
C LEU A 57 85.31 -2.56 26.37
N ALA A 58 85.02 -3.04 25.17
CA ALA A 58 85.73 -4.16 24.56
C ALA A 58 87.07 -3.76 23.91
N ALA A 59 87.44 -2.47 23.93
CA ALA A 59 88.70 -1.98 23.38
C ALA A 59 89.76 -1.80 24.47
N ASP A 60 91.01 -2.19 24.18
CA ASP A 60 92.15 -2.16 25.13
C ASP A 60 92.51 -0.74 25.64
N ASN A 61 92.01 0.32 24.98
CA ASN A 61 92.31 1.72 25.28
C ASN A 61 91.11 2.51 25.84
N PHE A 62 90.11 1.85 26.41
CA PHE A 62 88.87 2.47 26.91
C PHE A 62 89.08 3.76 27.74
N HIS A 63 90.08 3.78 28.63
CA HIS A 63 90.35 4.92 29.50
C HIS A 63 90.84 6.18 28.77
N ASN A 64 91.35 6.04 27.54
CA ASN A 64 91.86 7.15 26.73
C ASN A 64 90.85 7.62 25.67
N LEU A 65 89.78 6.85 25.43
CA LEU A 65 88.74 7.21 24.46
C LEU A 65 87.86 8.34 24.99
N ARG A 66 87.55 9.28 24.11
CA ARG A 66 86.59 10.36 24.35
C ARG A 66 85.31 10.14 23.56
N VAL A 67 84.28 10.89 23.88
CA VAL A 67 82.98 10.85 23.17
C VAL A 67 83.15 11.04 21.66
N GLY A 68 83.99 12.00 21.25
CA GLY A 68 84.27 12.27 19.84
C GLY A 68 84.87 11.10 19.07
N ASP A 69 85.59 10.20 19.74
CA ASP A 69 86.28 9.06 19.10
C ASP A 69 85.33 7.90 18.79
N VAL A 70 84.17 7.84 19.47
CA VAL A 70 83.25 6.69 19.44
C VAL A 70 81.83 7.05 18.98
N MET A 71 81.46 8.34 19.01
CA MET A 71 80.13 8.78 18.60
C MET A 71 79.83 8.47 17.13
N THR A 72 78.55 8.35 16.78
CA THR A 72 78.10 8.37 15.39
C THR A 72 78.00 9.82 14.91
N SER A 73 78.73 10.19 13.87
CA SER A 73 78.69 11.55 13.30
C SER A 73 77.56 11.77 12.27
N ASP A 74 77.15 10.72 11.54
CA ASP A 74 75.98 10.77 10.63
C ASP A 74 74.70 10.46 11.42
N VAL A 75 74.15 11.51 12.05
CA VAL A 75 72.95 11.40 12.87
C VAL A 75 71.72 11.77 12.05
N PHE A 76 70.78 10.82 11.95
CA PHE A 76 69.48 11.12 11.38
C PHE A 76 68.61 11.89 12.40
N THR A 77 68.33 13.17 12.10
CA THR A 77 67.54 14.06 12.94
C THR A 77 66.13 14.28 12.40
N LEU A 78 65.22 14.69 13.28
CA LEU A 78 63.88 15.14 12.92
C LEU A 78 63.74 16.63 13.20
N GLN A 79 63.15 17.36 12.26
CA GLN A 79 62.84 18.77 12.48
C GLN A 79 61.58 18.88 13.33
N GLU A 80 61.55 19.84 14.26
CA GLU A 80 60.44 20.03 15.21
C GLU A 80 59.07 20.21 14.52
N ASN A 81 59.08 20.78 13.31
CA ASN A 81 57.90 21.12 12.53
C ASN A 81 57.48 20.04 11.53
N THR A 82 58.26 18.96 11.38
CA THR A 82 57.89 17.83 10.53
C THR A 82 56.57 17.21 10.99
N THR A 83 55.71 16.86 10.04
CA THR A 83 54.43 16.20 10.37
C THR A 83 54.64 14.69 10.56
N ILE A 84 53.83 14.07 11.41
CA ILE A 84 53.94 12.61 11.61
C ILE A 84 53.59 11.83 10.33
N GLN A 85 52.80 12.41 9.43
CA GLN A 85 52.45 11.80 8.15
C GLN A 85 53.64 11.75 7.18
N GLU A 86 54.45 12.80 7.14
CA GLU A 86 55.74 12.81 6.41
C GLU A 86 56.72 11.79 6.99
N LEU A 87 56.73 11.62 8.32
CA LEU A 87 57.55 10.60 8.97
C LEU A 87 57.16 9.19 8.50
N GLN A 88 55.88 8.84 8.49
CA GLN A 88 55.41 7.50 8.11
C GLN A 88 55.88 7.05 6.72
N GLN A 89 56.16 8.00 5.82
CA GLN A 89 56.62 7.72 4.45
C GLN A 89 58.14 7.52 4.35
N ASN A 90 58.89 7.80 5.42
CA ASN A 90 60.34 7.73 5.42
C ASN A 90 60.86 6.40 5.98
N ASN A 91 61.36 5.54 5.08
CA ASN A 91 61.88 4.21 5.44
C ASN A 91 63.10 4.24 6.39
N ARG A 92 63.77 5.39 6.56
CA ARG A 92 64.92 5.53 7.47
C ARG A 92 64.53 5.42 8.95
N ILE A 93 63.26 5.63 9.28
CA ILE A 93 62.75 5.57 10.67
C ILE A 93 62.77 4.14 11.23
N PHE A 94 62.75 3.13 10.37
CA PHE A 94 62.86 1.74 10.82
C PHE A 94 64.32 1.29 11.07
N ARG A 95 65.30 2.13 10.71
CA ARG A 95 66.74 1.81 10.75
C ARG A 95 67.43 2.23 12.06
N TYR A 96 66.89 3.24 12.76
CA TYR A 96 67.48 3.79 13.99
C TYR A 96 66.50 3.64 15.17
N GLY A 97 67.03 3.51 16.38
CA GLY A 97 66.22 3.33 17.60
C GLY A 97 65.77 4.62 18.29
N ARG A 98 66.48 5.74 18.02
CA ARG A 98 66.25 7.06 18.62
C ARG A 98 66.57 8.16 17.64
N PHE A 99 65.82 9.25 17.74
CA PHE A 99 65.86 10.39 16.85
C PHE A 99 65.98 11.67 17.67
N PRO A 100 67.12 12.38 17.61
CA PRO A 100 67.18 13.74 18.11
C PRO A 100 66.22 14.60 17.30
N VAL A 101 65.40 15.37 18.01
CA VAL A 101 64.58 16.43 17.42
C VAL A 101 65.38 17.71 17.53
N VAL A 102 65.54 18.41 16.41
CA VAL A 102 66.29 19.65 16.33
C VAL A 102 65.38 20.82 15.93
N ASP A 103 65.78 22.02 16.35
CA ASP A 103 65.19 23.27 15.89
C ASP A 103 65.74 23.70 14.51
N GLY A 104 65.29 24.86 14.02
CA GLY A 104 65.73 25.42 12.74
C GLY A 104 67.23 25.78 12.68
N GLU A 105 67.94 25.82 13.80
CA GLU A 105 69.39 26.07 13.88
C GLU A 105 70.21 24.78 14.10
N ASN A 106 69.58 23.60 14.01
CA ASN A 106 70.17 22.29 14.26
C ASN A 106 70.61 22.06 15.72
N ARG A 107 69.97 22.74 16.68
CA ARG A 107 70.18 22.51 18.11
C ARG A 107 69.21 21.43 18.60
N PRO A 108 69.66 20.43 19.37
CA PRO A 108 68.78 19.37 19.86
C PRO A 108 67.83 19.90 20.94
N ILE A 109 66.52 19.82 20.69
CA ILE A 109 65.44 20.29 21.57
C ILE A 109 64.55 19.16 22.11
N GLY A 110 64.70 17.94 21.59
CA GLY A 110 64.00 16.79 22.12
C GLY A 110 64.53 15.46 21.59
N PHE A 111 63.88 14.38 22.02
CA PHE A 111 64.09 13.04 21.49
C PHE A 111 62.78 12.33 21.23
N ILE A 112 62.75 11.54 20.17
CA ILE A 112 61.71 10.55 19.91
C ILE A 112 62.39 9.19 19.81
N THR A 113 61.86 8.19 20.51
CA THR A 113 62.30 6.81 20.35
C THR A 113 61.40 6.07 19.36
N ARG A 114 61.89 4.95 18.82
CA ARG A 114 61.06 4.06 18.00
C ARG A 114 59.82 3.57 18.78
N THR A 115 59.96 3.34 20.08
CA THR A 115 58.87 2.92 20.97
C THR A 115 57.77 3.98 21.03
N ASP A 116 58.14 5.26 21.15
CA ASP A 116 57.16 6.37 21.19
C ASP A 116 56.37 6.45 19.89
N LEU A 117 57.05 6.29 18.74
CA LEU A 117 56.39 6.26 17.43
C LEU A 117 55.45 5.06 17.29
N VAL A 118 55.89 3.85 17.64
CA VAL A 118 55.05 2.65 17.56
C VAL A 118 53.82 2.77 18.48
N LYS A 119 54.01 3.26 19.71
CA LYS A 119 52.93 3.50 20.65
C LYS A 119 51.90 4.48 20.08
N TYR A 120 52.37 5.63 19.58
CA TYR A 120 51.50 6.61 18.95
C TYR A 120 50.73 6.04 17.74
N LEU A 121 51.40 5.31 16.85
CA LEU A 121 50.77 4.70 15.69
C LEU A 121 49.69 3.69 16.10
N SER A 122 49.97 2.86 17.10
CA SER A 122 49.02 1.89 17.64
C SER A 122 47.80 2.59 18.25
N GLU A 123 48.01 3.59 19.10
CA GLU A 123 46.94 4.38 19.73
C GLU A 123 46.10 5.10 18.67
N ARG A 124 46.73 5.68 17.64
CA ARG A 124 46.02 6.36 16.55
C ARG A 124 45.22 5.39 15.69
N SER A 125 45.76 4.22 15.38
CA SER A 125 45.06 3.18 14.64
C SER A 125 43.85 2.66 15.43
N GLN A 126 44.00 2.44 16.74
CA GLN A 126 42.90 2.02 17.60
C GLN A 126 41.81 3.08 17.66
N PHE A 127 42.19 4.34 17.87
CA PHE A 127 41.25 5.47 17.88
C PHE A 127 40.44 5.56 16.58
N LEU A 128 41.10 5.44 15.42
CA LEU A 128 40.42 5.48 14.12
C LEU A 128 39.47 4.29 13.93
N ALA A 129 39.82 3.11 14.44
CA ALA A 129 38.96 1.94 14.39
C ALA A 129 37.71 2.13 15.28
N ASP A 130 37.90 2.63 16.51
CA ASP A 130 36.82 2.90 17.45
C ASP A 130 35.88 4.00 16.89
N GLU A 131 36.43 5.05 16.28
CA GLU A 131 35.68 6.11 15.62
C GLU A 131 34.84 5.56 14.45
N MET A 132 35.44 4.74 13.59
CA MET A 132 34.73 4.11 12.47
C MET A 132 33.59 3.19 12.96
N GLN A 133 33.82 2.43 14.03
CA GLN A 133 32.82 1.56 14.62
C GLN A 133 31.65 2.35 15.20
N ALA A 134 31.94 3.47 15.90
CA ALA A 134 30.91 4.35 16.43
C ALA A 134 30.02 4.93 15.31
N VAL A 135 30.64 5.35 14.19
CA VAL A 135 29.88 5.82 13.01
C VAL A 135 28.98 4.71 12.48
N LEU A 136 29.52 3.52 12.21
CA LEU A 136 28.74 2.40 11.66
C LEU A 136 27.58 1.97 12.57
N ASN A 137 27.77 2.03 13.89
CA ASN A 137 26.73 1.68 14.86
C ASN A 137 25.64 2.76 14.97
N SER A 138 25.95 4.01 14.64
CA SER A 138 24.98 5.12 14.68
C SER A 138 24.12 5.26 13.43
N VAL A 139 24.52 4.62 12.32
CA VAL A 139 23.78 4.67 11.05
C VAL A 139 22.53 3.80 11.12
N CYS A 140 21.37 4.35 10.75
CA CYS A 140 20.10 3.62 10.73
C CYS A 140 20.00 2.56 9.63
N ASN A 141 20.90 2.59 8.65
CA ASN A 141 20.94 1.60 7.59
C ASN A 141 21.72 0.37 8.05
N GLY A 142 21.22 -0.81 7.70
CA GLY A 142 21.95 -2.05 7.84
C GLY A 142 23.19 -2.04 6.97
N VAL A 143 24.34 -2.34 7.56
CA VAL A 143 25.63 -2.45 6.88
C VAL A 143 26.16 -3.85 7.11
N MET A 144 26.46 -4.52 6.01
CA MET A 144 27.09 -5.83 5.99
C MET A 144 28.30 -5.79 5.06
N VAL A 145 29.44 -6.28 5.54
CA VAL A 145 30.69 -6.33 4.76
C VAL A 145 31.16 -7.77 4.67
N THR A 146 31.68 -8.17 3.52
CA THR A 146 32.33 -9.46 3.31
C THR A 146 33.78 -9.32 2.88
N ASN A 147 34.58 -10.35 3.14
CA ASN A 147 35.90 -10.50 2.51
C ASN A 147 35.76 -10.95 1.03
N ALA A 148 36.90 -11.17 0.37
CA ALA A 148 36.97 -11.58 -1.04
C ALA A 148 36.34 -12.96 -1.32
N ASP A 149 36.28 -13.84 -0.31
CA ASP A 149 35.63 -15.14 -0.40
C ASP A 149 34.11 -15.06 -0.16
N GLY A 150 33.60 -13.90 0.26
CA GLY A 150 32.18 -13.67 0.56
C GLY A 150 31.76 -14.09 1.96
N ILE A 151 32.71 -14.24 2.88
CA ILE A 151 32.49 -14.45 4.31
C ILE A 151 32.22 -13.09 4.97
N VAL A 152 31.17 -13.00 5.79
CA VAL A 152 30.80 -11.77 6.49
C VAL A 152 31.84 -11.41 7.55
N THR A 153 32.35 -10.19 7.48
CA THR A 153 33.36 -9.64 8.40
C THR A 153 32.84 -8.49 9.25
N LEU A 154 31.71 -7.87 8.87
CA LEU A 154 31.07 -6.82 9.65
C LEU A 154 29.56 -6.89 9.46
N PHE A 155 28.85 -6.70 10.56
CA PHE A 155 27.40 -6.63 10.60
C PHE A 155 27.01 -5.62 11.70
N ASN A 156 26.43 -4.48 11.34
CA ASN A 156 26.13 -3.43 12.31
C ASN A 156 24.79 -3.67 13.04
N PRO A 157 24.53 -2.98 14.18
CA PRO A 157 23.27 -3.15 14.93
C PRO A 157 21.99 -2.87 14.12
N ALA A 158 22.04 -1.93 13.17
CA ALA A 158 20.90 -1.68 12.29
C ALA A 158 20.63 -2.88 11.36
N ALA A 159 21.67 -3.59 10.92
CA ALA A 159 21.51 -4.82 10.14
C ALA A 159 20.87 -5.91 11.00
N GLU A 160 21.27 -6.05 12.27
CA GLU A 160 20.65 -7.00 13.21
C GLU A 160 19.17 -6.72 13.40
N TYR A 161 18.80 -5.45 13.59
CA TYR A 161 17.41 -5.04 13.75
C TYR A 161 16.56 -5.34 12.50
N ILE A 162 17.07 -5.03 11.31
CA ILE A 162 16.34 -5.21 10.04
C ILE A 162 16.18 -6.69 9.69
N THR A 163 17.21 -7.52 9.94
CA THR A 163 17.18 -8.93 9.53
C THR A 163 16.68 -9.86 10.65
N GLY A 164 16.70 -9.41 11.91
CA GLY A 164 16.43 -10.23 13.09
C GLY A 164 17.55 -11.22 13.43
N LEU A 165 18.76 -11.04 12.88
CA LEU A 165 19.91 -11.92 13.07
C LEU A 165 20.98 -11.26 13.94
N SER A 166 21.54 -11.99 14.91
CA SER A 166 22.65 -11.49 15.74
C SER A 166 23.96 -11.46 14.94
N SER A 167 24.77 -10.42 15.10
CA SER A 167 26.10 -10.33 14.50
C SER A 167 27.00 -11.50 14.88
N ASP A 168 26.88 -12.02 16.10
CA ASP A 168 27.63 -13.21 16.57
C ASP A 168 27.32 -14.47 15.75
N ASP A 169 26.08 -14.60 15.26
CA ASP A 169 25.63 -15.76 14.46
C ASP A 169 25.95 -15.61 12.96
N VAL A 170 26.28 -14.39 12.53
CA VAL A 170 26.44 -13.98 11.14
C VAL A 170 27.92 -13.86 10.75
N ILE A 171 28.73 -13.25 11.61
CA ILE A 171 30.15 -13.02 11.35
C ILE A 171 30.87 -14.37 11.19
N GLY A 172 31.71 -14.46 10.17
CA GLY A 172 32.46 -15.68 9.85
C GLY A 172 31.70 -16.69 8.98
N ARG A 173 30.44 -16.44 8.61
CA ARG A 173 29.65 -17.26 7.69
C ARG A 173 29.58 -16.66 6.29
N PHE A 174 29.19 -17.46 5.29
CA PHE A 174 28.94 -16.95 3.94
C PHE A 174 27.70 -16.06 3.92
N ALA A 175 27.79 -14.92 3.23
CA ALA A 175 26.69 -13.94 3.19
C ALA A 175 25.39 -14.53 2.64
N ASP A 176 25.46 -15.39 1.62
CA ASP A 176 24.27 -16.01 1.01
C ASP A 176 23.64 -17.12 1.87
N ASP A 177 24.39 -17.69 2.83
CA ASP A 177 23.84 -18.67 3.79
C ASP A 177 23.02 -17.98 4.88
N VAL A 178 23.39 -16.74 5.20
CA VAL A 178 22.75 -15.93 6.24
C VAL A 178 21.57 -15.16 5.67
N ILE A 179 21.79 -14.46 4.56
CA ILE A 179 20.75 -13.70 3.84
C ILE A 179 20.69 -14.28 2.43
N PRO A 180 19.71 -15.16 2.15
CA PRO A 180 19.52 -15.71 0.83
C PRO A 180 19.39 -14.60 -0.22
N ASN A 181 20.05 -14.78 -1.36
CA ASN A 181 20.12 -13.78 -2.43
C ASN A 181 20.68 -12.43 -1.96
N SER A 182 21.69 -12.43 -1.07
CA SER A 182 22.34 -11.20 -0.59
C SER A 182 22.86 -10.32 -1.73
N GLY A 183 23.15 -10.91 -2.89
CA GLY A 183 23.70 -10.25 -4.07
C GLY A 183 25.18 -9.86 -3.94
N LEU A 184 25.78 -10.02 -2.75
CA LEU A 184 27.18 -9.71 -2.49
C LEU A 184 28.11 -10.60 -3.30
N GLN A 185 27.79 -11.89 -3.43
CA GLN A 185 28.54 -12.83 -4.26
C GLN A 185 28.57 -12.43 -5.74
N ARG A 186 27.48 -11.86 -6.24
CA ARG A 186 27.41 -11.40 -7.64
C ARG A 186 28.31 -10.19 -7.85
N VAL A 187 28.24 -9.21 -6.96
CA VAL A 187 29.09 -8.01 -7.00
C VAL A 187 30.58 -8.35 -6.83
N LEU A 188 30.93 -9.32 -5.99
CA LEU A 188 32.29 -9.84 -5.86
C LEU A 188 32.82 -10.45 -7.17
N LYS A 189 31.98 -11.20 -7.90
CA LYS A 189 32.35 -11.84 -9.17
C LYS A 189 32.40 -10.87 -10.34
N THR A 190 31.44 -9.94 -10.43
CA THR A 190 31.34 -9.01 -11.55
C THR A 190 32.25 -7.80 -11.39
N GLY A 191 32.55 -7.40 -10.15
CA GLY A 191 33.22 -6.13 -9.86
C GLY A 191 32.35 -4.90 -10.17
N VAL A 192 31.06 -5.09 -10.42
CA VAL A 192 30.11 -4.01 -10.76
C VAL A 192 29.15 -3.79 -9.59
N ALA A 193 28.98 -2.52 -9.19
CA ALA A 193 28.06 -2.16 -8.13
C ALA A 193 26.59 -2.34 -8.56
N GLU A 194 25.77 -2.84 -7.65
CA GLU A 194 24.32 -2.91 -7.79
C GLU A 194 23.66 -1.87 -6.90
N LEU A 195 22.97 -0.91 -7.49
CA LEU A 195 22.37 0.20 -6.76
C LEU A 195 20.85 0.09 -6.77
N ASN A 196 20.24 0.55 -5.68
CA ASN A 196 18.81 0.71 -5.46
C ASN A 196 18.00 -0.57 -5.71
N GLN A 197 18.56 -1.72 -5.35
CA GLN A 197 17.88 -3.01 -5.52
C GLN A 197 16.87 -3.20 -4.41
N LYS A 198 15.64 -3.60 -4.78
CA LYS A 198 14.64 -4.00 -3.80
C LYS A 198 14.79 -5.48 -3.48
N GLN A 199 14.65 -5.84 -2.21
CA GLN A 199 14.72 -7.21 -1.74
C GLN A 199 13.80 -7.40 -0.53
N HIS A 200 13.21 -8.59 -0.43
CA HIS A 200 12.55 -9.03 0.80
C HIS A 200 13.53 -9.80 1.67
N ILE A 201 13.61 -9.44 2.95
CA ILE A 201 14.33 -10.20 3.98
C ILE A 201 13.33 -10.50 5.10
N GLY A 202 12.91 -11.76 5.21
CA GLY A 202 11.86 -12.15 6.15
C GLY A 202 10.56 -11.38 5.88
N SER A 203 10.09 -10.62 6.86
CA SER A 203 8.92 -9.74 6.76
C SER A 203 9.23 -8.31 6.31
N CYS A 204 10.51 -7.95 6.20
CA CYS A 204 10.93 -6.59 5.85
C CYS A 204 11.16 -6.46 4.34
N GLU A 205 10.66 -5.38 3.77
CA GLU A 205 11.10 -4.89 2.46
C GLU A 205 12.27 -3.94 2.64
N ILE A 206 13.36 -4.19 1.91
CA ILE A 206 14.54 -3.35 1.95
C ILE A 206 14.89 -2.79 0.57
N ILE A 207 15.54 -1.64 0.57
CA ILE A 207 16.32 -1.15 -0.57
C ILE A 207 17.81 -1.27 -0.24
N THR A 208 18.59 -1.85 -1.15
CA THR A 208 20.01 -2.14 -0.92
C THR A 208 20.91 -1.67 -2.06
N ASN A 209 22.07 -1.12 -1.66
CA ASN A 209 23.22 -0.83 -2.50
C ASN A 209 24.34 -1.80 -2.15
N ARG A 210 24.95 -2.40 -3.18
CA ARG A 210 26.02 -3.40 -3.03
C ARG A 210 27.20 -2.98 -3.88
N THR A 211 28.35 -2.77 -3.25
CA THR A 211 29.53 -2.21 -3.92
C THR A 211 30.75 -3.09 -3.62
N PRO A 212 31.59 -3.43 -4.61
CA PRO A 212 32.82 -4.17 -4.34
C PRO A 212 33.84 -3.24 -3.69
N ILE A 213 34.57 -3.75 -2.71
CA ILE A 213 35.67 -3.06 -2.05
C ILE A 213 36.93 -3.34 -2.87
N VAL A 214 37.42 -2.33 -3.59
CA VAL A 214 38.60 -2.45 -4.46
C VAL A 214 39.79 -1.75 -3.82
N LYS A 215 40.91 -2.45 -3.70
CA LYS A 215 42.21 -1.91 -3.27
C LYS A 215 43.31 -2.44 -4.17
N ASP A 216 44.21 -1.57 -4.64
CA ASP A 216 45.32 -1.92 -5.55
C ASP A 216 44.83 -2.68 -6.80
N ASN A 217 43.70 -2.25 -7.37
CA ASN A 217 43.04 -2.85 -8.52
C ASN A 217 42.58 -4.32 -8.32
N LYS A 218 42.45 -4.77 -7.07
CA LYS A 218 41.93 -6.09 -6.70
C LYS A 218 40.71 -5.95 -5.81
N ILE A 219 39.70 -6.79 -6.04
CA ILE A 219 38.53 -6.90 -5.16
C ILE A 219 38.98 -7.58 -3.86
N LYS A 220 38.82 -6.88 -2.75
CA LYS A 220 39.16 -7.34 -1.39
C LYS A 220 37.94 -7.78 -0.59
N GLY A 221 36.75 -7.43 -1.06
CA GLY A 221 35.50 -7.69 -0.37
C GLY A 221 34.33 -6.99 -1.06
N ALA A 222 33.18 -6.99 -0.41
CA ALA A 222 32.01 -6.24 -0.85
C ALA A 222 31.26 -5.68 0.36
N VAL A 223 30.56 -4.57 0.16
CA VAL A 223 29.72 -3.94 1.18
C VAL A 223 28.29 -3.86 0.66
N ALA A 224 27.33 -4.30 1.48
CA ALA A 224 25.91 -4.07 1.29
C ALA A 224 25.45 -3.06 2.34
N ILE A 225 24.82 -1.99 1.86
CA ILE A 225 24.11 -1.02 2.70
C ILE A 225 22.63 -1.16 2.34
N PHE A 226 21.78 -1.36 3.34
CA PHE A 226 20.35 -1.56 3.12
C PHE A 226 19.50 -0.83 4.16
N GLN A 227 18.33 -0.39 3.72
CA GLN A 227 17.38 0.35 4.54
C GLN A 227 16.03 -0.36 4.49
N ASP A 228 15.38 -0.52 5.66
CA ASP A 228 14.00 -0.97 5.75
C ASP A 228 13.05 0.11 5.21
N ILE A 229 12.29 -0.26 4.18
CA ILE A 229 11.30 0.57 3.51
C ILE A 229 9.88 0.05 3.68
N THR A 230 9.66 -0.93 4.57
CA THR A 230 8.36 -1.59 4.79
C THR A 230 7.27 -0.57 5.13
N GLN A 231 7.51 0.32 6.10
CA GLN A 231 6.54 1.35 6.48
C GLN A 231 6.30 2.37 5.35
N LEU A 232 7.36 2.75 4.65
CA LEU A 232 7.27 3.69 3.52
C LEU A 232 6.44 3.10 2.38
N GLN A 233 6.60 1.81 2.08
CA GLN A 233 5.80 1.10 1.09
C GLN A 233 4.34 0.96 1.53
N ALA A 234 4.10 0.64 2.80
CA ALA A 234 2.73 0.57 3.33
C ALA A 234 1.98 1.90 3.14
N ILE A 235 2.61 3.02 3.51
CA ILE A 235 2.03 4.36 3.34
C ILE A 235 1.84 4.70 1.86
N ALA A 236 2.83 4.40 1.00
CA ALA A 236 2.73 4.66 -0.43
C ALA A 236 1.57 3.90 -1.07
N ASN A 237 1.40 2.62 -0.72
CA ASN A 237 0.31 1.77 -1.20
C ASN A 237 -1.05 2.27 -0.69
N GLU A 238 -1.15 2.71 0.56
CA GLU A 238 -2.38 3.29 1.12
C GLU A 238 -2.77 4.58 0.39
N LEU A 239 -1.80 5.46 0.13
CA LEU A 239 -2.02 6.70 -0.64
C LEU A 239 -2.47 6.40 -2.08
N GLU A 240 -1.87 5.41 -2.73
CA GLU A 240 -2.27 4.99 -4.07
C GLU A 240 -3.71 4.44 -4.06
N TYR A 241 -4.05 3.61 -3.08
CA TYR A 241 -5.40 3.11 -2.90
C TYR A 241 -6.41 4.24 -2.70
N VAL A 242 -6.14 5.21 -1.82
CA VAL A 242 -7.00 6.37 -1.57
C VAL A 242 -7.17 7.21 -2.84
N LYS A 243 -6.10 7.42 -3.61
CA LYS A 243 -6.15 8.15 -4.89
C LYS A 243 -7.00 7.43 -5.93
N ASN A 244 -6.84 6.11 -6.05
CA ASN A 244 -7.62 5.29 -6.97
C ASN A 244 -9.09 5.24 -6.58
N LEU A 245 -9.40 5.13 -5.29
CA LEU A 245 -10.76 5.20 -4.77
C LEU A 245 -11.40 6.56 -5.08
N LYS A 246 -10.69 7.66 -4.82
CA LYS A 246 -11.15 9.01 -5.15
C LYS A 246 -11.49 9.13 -6.65
N SER A 247 -10.58 8.71 -7.53
CA SER A 247 -10.79 8.78 -8.98
C SER A 247 -11.97 7.92 -9.45
N THR A 248 -12.15 6.74 -8.83
CA THR A 248 -13.29 5.85 -9.11
C THR A 248 -14.61 6.51 -8.71
N LEU A 249 -14.67 7.15 -7.54
CA LEU A 249 -15.86 7.87 -7.07
C LEU A 249 -16.19 9.08 -7.96
N GLU A 250 -15.20 9.87 -8.34
CA GLU A 250 -15.37 11.01 -9.27
C GLU A 250 -15.94 10.53 -10.62
N SER A 251 -15.39 9.45 -11.18
CA SER A 251 -15.87 8.87 -12.45
C SER A 251 -17.29 8.30 -12.36
N ALA A 252 -17.63 7.67 -11.23
CA ALA A 252 -18.98 7.18 -10.98
C ALA A 252 -19.98 8.34 -10.89
N ILE A 253 -19.63 9.43 -10.22
CA ILE A 253 -20.49 10.63 -10.10
C ILE A 253 -20.66 11.31 -11.46
N GLU A 254 -19.61 11.38 -12.27
CA GLU A 254 -19.65 11.94 -13.61
C GLU A 254 -20.58 11.16 -14.54
N SER A 255 -20.55 9.83 -14.48
CA SER A 255 -21.36 8.96 -15.35
C SER A 255 -22.80 8.76 -14.89
N MET A 256 -23.08 8.76 -13.58
CA MET A 256 -24.39 8.41 -13.03
C MET A 256 -25.39 9.56 -12.96
N PHE A 257 -24.91 10.81 -12.83
CA PHE A 257 -25.77 11.94 -12.51
C PHE A 257 -25.82 12.97 -13.63
N GLU A 258 -27.03 13.31 -14.04
CA GLU A 258 -27.30 14.38 -15.01
C GLU A 258 -26.97 15.79 -14.49
N GLY A 259 -26.83 15.93 -13.18
CA GLY A 259 -26.23 17.08 -12.53
C GLY A 259 -26.02 16.78 -11.05
N PHE A 260 -24.79 17.00 -10.57
CA PHE A 260 -24.37 16.72 -9.20
C PHE A 260 -23.55 17.87 -8.64
N VAL A 261 -23.82 18.28 -7.40
CA VAL A 261 -23.03 19.27 -6.67
C VAL A 261 -22.88 18.88 -5.20
N ALA A 262 -21.70 19.08 -4.63
CA ALA A 262 -21.46 18.99 -3.20
C ALA A 262 -20.92 20.33 -2.67
N VAL A 263 -21.34 20.68 -1.46
CA VAL A 263 -20.92 21.90 -0.76
C VAL A 263 -20.46 21.57 0.66
N ASP A 264 -19.57 22.39 1.21
CA ASP A 264 -19.20 22.36 2.63
C ASP A 264 -20.33 22.90 3.54
N LYS A 265 -20.10 22.89 4.86
CA LYS A 265 -21.04 23.39 5.87
C LYS A 265 -21.43 24.85 5.68
N ASN A 266 -20.57 25.64 5.06
CA ASN A 266 -20.77 27.07 4.82
C ASN A 266 -21.39 27.35 3.43
N GLY A 267 -21.63 26.32 2.61
CA GLY A 267 -22.23 26.46 1.29
C GLY A 267 -21.24 26.70 0.15
N TYR A 268 -19.93 26.54 0.37
CA TYR A 268 -18.93 26.62 -0.70
C TYR A 268 -18.84 25.32 -1.47
N ILE A 269 -18.78 25.39 -2.80
CA ILE A 269 -18.78 24.22 -3.67
C ILE A 269 -17.44 23.48 -3.52
N THR A 270 -17.51 22.22 -3.13
CA THR A 270 -16.36 21.32 -3.01
C THR A 270 -16.23 20.37 -4.19
N MET A 271 -17.34 20.10 -4.89
CA MET A 271 -17.37 19.27 -6.09
C MET A 271 -18.59 19.59 -6.94
N MET A 272 -18.43 19.55 -8.26
CA MET A 272 -19.53 19.66 -9.21
C MET A 272 -19.15 18.87 -10.46
N ASN A 273 -20.06 18.02 -10.96
CA ASN A 273 -19.77 17.21 -12.13
C ASN A 273 -19.91 18.01 -13.43
N GLN A 274 -19.25 17.55 -14.49
CA GLN A 274 -19.21 18.24 -15.78
C GLN A 274 -20.61 18.42 -16.38
N ALA A 275 -21.48 17.41 -16.25
CA ALA A 275 -22.86 17.50 -16.72
C ALA A 275 -23.64 18.68 -16.11
N TYR A 276 -23.38 19.04 -14.85
CA TYR A 276 -24.02 20.19 -14.21
C TYR A 276 -23.38 21.51 -14.66
N CYS A 277 -22.05 21.54 -14.83
CA CYS A 277 -21.35 22.72 -15.35
C CYS A 277 -21.85 23.09 -16.76
N GLU A 278 -22.02 22.09 -17.64
CA GLU A 278 -22.59 22.26 -18.97
C GLU A 278 -24.04 22.73 -18.93
N PHE A 279 -24.85 22.18 -18.02
CA PHE A 279 -26.24 22.60 -17.84
C PHE A 279 -26.37 24.08 -17.42
N LEU A 280 -25.43 24.57 -16.60
CA LEU A 280 -25.39 25.97 -16.17
C LEU A 280 -24.64 26.90 -17.13
N GLY A 281 -23.83 26.34 -18.04
CA GLY A 281 -22.95 27.12 -18.93
C GLY A 281 -21.78 27.77 -18.21
N VAL A 282 -21.20 27.09 -17.21
CA VAL A 282 -20.07 27.59 -16.39
C VAL A 282 -18.84 26.70 -16.55
N ASP A 283 -17.63 27.26 -16.39
CA ASP A 283 -16.38 26.48 -16.40
C ASP A 283 -16.17 25.78 -15.04
N ALA A 284 -15.98 24.46 -15.05
CA ALA A 284 -15.71 23.65 -13.88
C ALA A 284 -14.52 24.17 -13.04
N LYS A 285 -13.50 24.77 -13.66
CA LYS A 285 -12.32 25.33 -12.96
C LYS A 285 -12.64 26.57 -12.14
N GLU A 286 -13.69 27.30 -12.51
CA GLU A 286 -14.06 28.55 -11.85
C GLU A 286 -15.14 28.37 -10.78
N VAL A 287 -15.69 27.17 -10.64
CA VAL A 287 -16.85 26.89 -9.78
C VAL A 287 -16.45 26.42 -8.38
N ILE A 288 -15.39 25.61 -8.28
CA ILE A 288 -14.91 25.09 -7.00
C ILE A 288 -14.43 26.25 -6.11
N GLY A 289 -14.87 26.25 -4.85
CA GLY A 289 -14.54 27.28 -3.87
C GLY A 289 -15.45 28.52 -3.92
N LYS A 290 -16.36 28.66 -4.89
CA LYS A 290 -17.39 29.72 -4.88
C LYS A 290 -18.56 29.32 -3.99
N HIS A 291 -19.25 30.31 -3.42
CA HIS A 291 -20.48 30.04 -2.68
C HIS A 291 -21.58 29.60 -3.64
N VAL A 292 -22.33 28.55 -3.28
CA VAL A 292 -23.26 27.88 -4.18
C VAL A 292 -24.36 28.78 -4.75
N THR A 293 -24.74 29.85 -4.02
CA THR A 293 -25.75 30.82 -4.48
C THR A 293 -25.24 31.75 -5.58
N GLU A 294 -23.94 31.88 -5.76
CA GLU A 294 -23.33 32.68 -6.82
C GLU A 294 -23.29 31.92 -8.16
N VAL A 295 -23.34 30.58 -8.09
CA VAL A 295 -23.24 29.69 -9.25
C VAL A 295 -24.62 29.15 -9.65
N ILE A 296 -25.45 28.78 -8.68
CA ILE A 296 -26.73 28.09 -8.92
C ILE A 296 -27.89 28.97 -8.47
N GLU A 297 -28.63 29.50 -9.44
CA GLU A 297 -29.80 30.35 -9.21
C GLU A 297 -30.88 29.62 -8.39
N ASN A 298 -31.48 30.29 -7.40
CA ASN A 298 -32.56 29.75 -6.55
C ASN A 298 -32.21 28.45 -5.80
N THR A 299 -30.92 28.19 -5.58
CA THR A 299 -30.46 27.01 -4.84
C THR A 299 -30.72 27.16 -3.34
N ARG A 300 -31.03 26.03 -2.69
CA ARG A 300 -31.16 25.93 -1.23
C ARG A 300 -30.10 25.02 -0.59
N MET A 301 -29.03 24.72 -1.31
CA MET A 301 -27.93 23.86 -0.84
C MET A 301 -27.30 24.37 0.47
N HIS A 302 -27.02 25.67 0.57
CA HIS A 302 -26.50 26.32 1.78
C HIS A 302 -27.48 26.22 2.98
N ILE A 303 -28.79 26.21 2.72
CA ILE A 303 -29.81 26.03 3.76
C ILE A 303 -29.80 24.58 4.26
N VAL A 304 -29.72 23.61 3.36
CA VAL A 304 -29.64 22.18 3.73
C VAL A 304 -28.36 21.89 4.51
N ALA A 305 -27.22 22.45 4.08
CA ALA A 305 -25.93 22.34 4.79
C ALA A 305 -25.96 22.96 6.20
N LYS A 306 -26.74 24.04 6.40
CA LYS A 306 -26.88 24.69 7.71
C LYS A 306 -27.93 24.04 8.61
N THR A 307 -29.04 23.57 8.05
CA THR A 307 -30.20 23.07 8.82
C THR A 307 -30.18 21.56 9.05
N GLY A 308 -29.44 20.80 8.25
CA GLY A 308 -29.46 19.34 8.29
C GLY A 308 -30.78 18.72 7.84
N LYS A 309 -31.71 19.49 7.25
CA LYS A 309 -33.01 18.99 6.80
C LYS A 309 -32.95 18.63 5.31
N PRO A 310 -33.19 17.36 4.92
CA PRO A 310 -33.17 16.97 3.52
C PRO A 310 -34.37 17.53 2.75
N GLU A 311 -34.17 17.85 1.48
CA GLU A 311 -35.20 18.31 0.53
C GLU A 311 -35.21 17.34 -0.66
N ILE A 312 -36.30 16.61 -0.88
CA ILE A 312 -36.34 15.49 -1.85
C ILE A 312 -37.46 15.72 -2.86
N GLY A 313 -37.11 15.71 -4.15
CA GLY A 313 -38.10 15.89 -5.23
C GLY A 313 -38.62 17.32 -5.36
N GLU A 314 -37.87 18.30 -4.85
CA GLU A 314 -38.27 19.71 -4.88
C GLU A 314 -38.13 20.29 -6.29
N VAL A 315 -39.05 21.16 -6.65
CA VAL A 315 -39.01 21.88 -7.92
C VAL A 315 -38.15 23.13 -7.77
N GLN A 316 -37.17 23.31 -8.63
CA GLN A 316 -36.32 24.50 -8.68
C GLN A 316 -36.33 25.08 -10.10
N ARG A 317 -36.39 26.40 -10.20
CA ARG A 317 -36.16 27.12 -11.46
C ARG A 317 -34.70 27.54 -11.54
N ILE A 318 -34.03 27.12 -12.61
CA ILE A 318 -32.65 27.51 -12.93
C ILE A 318 -32.67 28.09 -14.34
N GLY A 319 -32.53 29.41 -14.46
CA GLY A 319 -32.76 30.12 -15.71
C GLY A 319 -34.15 29.84 -16.30
N LYS A 320 -34.20 29.28 -17.51
CA LYS A 320 -35.45 28.93 -18.21
C LYS A 320 -35.97 27.53 -17.87
N ASN A 321 -35.14 26.70 -17.26
CA ASN A 321 -35.45 25.30 -17.00
C ASN A 321 -36.13 25.15 -15.63
N VAL A 322 -37.15 24.29 -15.59
CA VAL A 322 -37.78 23.86 -14.33
C VAL A 322 -37.29 22.44 -14.07
N VAL A 323 -36.44 22.30 -13.07
CA VAL A 323 -35.79 21.04 -12.70
C VAL A 323 -36.40 20.47 -11.43
N VAL A 324 -36.31 19.15 -11.27
CA VAL A 324 -36.61 18.47 -10.01
C VAL A 324 -35.29 18.06 -9.38
N VAL A 325 -35.07 18.42 -8.11
CA VAL A 325 -33.80 18.21 -7.42
C VAL A 325 -33.97 17.46 -6.11
N THR A 326 -32.90 16.81 -5.67
CA THR A 326 -32.78 16.26 -4.32
C THR A 326 -31.53 16.83 -3.67
N ARG A 327 -31.67 17.32 -2.44
CA ARG A 327 -30.59 17.88 -1.62
C ARG A 327 -30.59 17.15 -0.28
N LYS A 328 -29.45 16.58 0.12
CA LYS A 328 -29.29 15.87 1.39
C LYS A 328 -28.09 16.42 2.14
N PRO A 329 -28.17 16.58 3.47
CA PRO A 329 -26.99 16.93 4.26
C PRO A 329 -25.98 15.78 4.25
N ILE A 330 -24.70 16.14 4.31
CA ILE A 330 -23.61 15.20 4.58
C ILE A 330 -23.39 15.24 6.09
N ILE A 331 -23.58 14.10 6.75
CA ILE A 331 -23.47 13.96 8.20
C ILE A 331 -22.28 13.06 8.51
N GLN A 332 -21.33 13.56 9.30
CA GLN A 332 -20.19 12.81 9.84
C GLN A 332 -20.20 12.95 11.35
N ASP A 333 -20.10 11.83 12.08
CA ASP A 333 -20.11 11.79 13.55
C ASP A 333 -21.28 12.54 14.22
N GLY A 334 -22.44 12.56 13.55
CA GLY A 334 -23.64 13.26 14.02
C GLY A 334 -23.69 14.76 13.71
N GLU A 335 -22.62 15.32 13.13
CA GLU A 335 -22.56 16.72 12.71
C GLU A 335 -22.77 16.89 11.20
N VAL A 336 -23.48 17.95 10.82
CA VAL A 336 -23.60 18.33 9.41
C VAL A 336 -22.31 19.01 8.97
N VAL A 337 -21.60 18.38 8.03
CA VAL A 337 -20.34 18.86 7.46
C VAL A 337 -20.50 19.46 6.06
N GLY A 338 -21.69 19.32 5.46
CA GLY A 338 -21.99 19.86 4.13
C GLY A 338 -23.33 19.38 3.59
N ALA A 339 -23.51 19.48 2.27
CA ALA A 339 -24.68 18.94 1.59
C ALA A 339 -24.34 18.47 0.17
N VAL A 340 -25.09 17.48 -0.31
CA VAL A 340 -25.03 16.95 -1.68
C VAL A 340 -26.36 17.15 -2.39
N GLY A 341 -26.31 17.64 -3.63
CA GLY A 341 -27.44 17.93 -4.48
C GLY A 341 -27.35 17.17 -5.79
N LYS A 342 -28.47 16.64 -6.29
CA LYS A 342 -28.57 16.07 -7.63
C LYS A 342 -29.83 16.51 -8.37
N ILE A 343 -29.75 16.63 -9.68
CA ILE A 343 -30.90 16.81 -10.58
C ILE A 343 -31.50 15.42 -10.86
N LEU A 344 -32.80 15.26 -10.63
CA LEU A 344 -33.58 14.07 -10.97
C LEU A 344 -34.16 14.15 -12.38
N PHE A 345 -34.66 15.34 -12.77
CA PHE A 345 -35.23 15.60 -14.09
C PHE A 345 -34.81 17.01 -14.56
N LYS A 346 -34.25 17.12 -15.78
CA LYS A 346 -33.85 18.39 -16.40
C LYS A 346 -35.05 19.24 -16.86
N ASP A 347 -36.18 18.61 -17.17
CA ASP A 347 -37.46 19.28 -17.44
C ASP A 347 -38.60 18.52 -16.73
N VAL A 348 -39.43 19.26 -15.99
CA VAL A 348 -40.67 18.73 -15.39
C VAL A 348 -41.62 18.11 -16.44
N LYS A 349 -41.51 18.47 -17.72
CA LYS A 349 -42.26 17.83 -18.81
C LYS A 349 -41.94 16.34 -18.95
N ASP A 350 -40.67 15.94 -18.79
CA ASP A 350 -40.26 14.53 -18.90
C ASP A 350 -40.92 13.70 -17.80
N PHE A 351 -40.94 14.24 -16.59
CA PHE A 351 -41.66 13.65 -15.46
C PHE A 351 -43.16 13.50 -15.75
N LYS A 352 -43.80 14.56 -16.28
CA LYS A 352 -45.23 14.52 -16.64
C LYS A 352 -45.53 13.50 -17.74
N MET A 353 -44.66 13.35 -18.73
CA MET A 353 -44.80 12.37 -19.81
C MET A 353 -44.68 10.93 -19.30
N LEU A 354 -43.75 10.67 -18.37
CA LEU A 354 -43.61 9.35 -17.76
C LEU A 354 -44.85 9.00 -16.93
N ALA A 355 -45.33 9.95 -16.12
CA ALA A 355 -46.53 9.78 -15.31
C ALA A 355 -47.77 9.52 -16.17
N SER A 356 -47.94 10.24 -17.29
CA SER A 356 -49.09 10.03 -18.18
C SER A 356 -49.04 8.66 -18.86
N LYS A 357 -47.85 8.19 -19.28
CA LYS A 357 -47.68 6.86 -19.88
C LYS A 357 -47.96 5.73 -18.90
N LEU A 358 -47.57 5.89 -17.62
CA LEU A 358 -47.92 4.92 -16.58
C LEU A 358 -49.43 4.83 -16.39
N ASN A 359 -50.12 5.97 -16.32
CA ASN A 359 -51.58 6.00 -16.17
C ASN A 359 -52.29 5.36 -17.38
N SER A 360 -51.80 5.58 -18.61
CA SER A 360 -52.40 4.97 -19.80
C SER A 360 -52.21 3.45 -19.82
N LEU A 361 -51.02 2.95 -19.48
CA LEU A 361 -50.74 1.52 -19.38
C LEU A 361 -51.60 0.84 -18.31
N GLN A 362 -51.76 1.48 -17.15
CA GLN A 362 -52.66 0.98 -16.11
C GLN A 362 -54.11 0.89 -16.60
N SER A 363 -54.57 1.91 -17.32
CA SER A 363 -55.93 1.94 -17.88
C SER A 363 -56.15 0.83 -18.92
N GLU A 364 -55.18 0.61 -19.80
CA GLU A 364 -55.22 -0.45 -20.82
C GLU A 364 -55.21 -1.84 -20.19
N LEU A 365 -54.42 -2.03 -19.13
CA LEU A 365 -54.34 -3.28 -18.39
C LEU A 365 -55.66 -3.62 -17.69
N GLU A 366 -56.35 -2.64 -17.12
CA GLU A 366 -57.70 -2.83 -16.57
C GLU A 366 -58.72 -3.17 -17.65
N TYR A 367 -58.65 -2.53 -18.82
CA TYR A 367 -59.52 -2.89 -19.96
C TYR A 367 -59.36 -4.34 -20.41
N TYR A 368 -58.12 -4.83 -20.57
CA TYR A 368 -57.89 -6.24 -20.96
C TYR A 368 -58.35 -7.24 -19.90
N LYS A 369 -58.19 -6.93 -18.60
CA LYS A 369 -58.74 -7.75 -17.51
C LYS A 369 -60.26 -7.86 -17.60
N GLU A 370 -60.94 -6.77 -17.93
CA GLU A 370 -62.40 -6.71 -18.10
C GLU A 370 -62.85 -7.56 -19.31
N GLU A 371 -62.18 -7.43 -20.45
CA GLU A 371 -62.45 -8.22 -21.67
C GLU A 371 -62.28 -9.73 -21.44
N LEU A 372 -61.20 -10.15 -20.77
CA LEU A 372 -60.96 -11.56 -20.46
C LEU A 372 -62.04 -12.16 -19.56
N ARG A 373 -62.56 -11.37 -18.60
CA ARG A 373 -63.70 -11.79 -17.76
C ARG A 373 -64.96 -12.05 -18.58
N LYS A 374 -65.22 -11.25 -19.63
CA LYS A 374 -66.40 -11.43 -20.50
C LYS A 374 -66.31 -12.70 -21.35
N VAL A 375 -65.11 -13.06 -21.80
CA VAL A 375 -64.89 -14.23 -22.68
C VAL A 375 -64.85 -15.55 -21.90
N HIS A 376 -64.33 -15.55 -20.67
CA HIS A 376 -64.13 -16.78 -19.88
C HIS A 376 -64.95 -16.87 -18.59
N GLY A 377 -65.86 -15.94 -18.32
CA GLY A 377 -66.73 -15.96 -17.13
C GLY A 377 -68.02 -16.78 -17.31
N GLY A 378 -68.69 -17.12 -16.21
CA GLY A 378 -70.00 -17.78 -16.26
C GLY A 378 -71.07 -16.89 -16.89
N LYS A 379 -71.74 -17.35 -17.96
CA LYS A 379 -72.70 -16.53 -18.73
C LYS A 379 -74.04 -16.30 -18.00
N TYR A 380 -74.49 -17.25 -17.18
CA TYR A 380 -75.80 -17.24 -16.55
C TYR A 380 -75.69 -17.22 -15.03
N THR A 381 -76.59 -16.53 -14.36
CA THR A 381 -76.70 -16.49 -12.89
C THR A 381 -77.90 -17.30 -12.42
N ILE A 382 -78.09 -17.44 -11.09
CA ILE A 382 -79.25 -18.14 -10.52
C ILE A 382 -80.56 -17.47 -10.96
N GLU A 383 -80.55 -16.15 -11.09
CA GLU A 383 -81.70 -15.35 -11.55
C GLU A 383 -82.03 -15.60 -13.03
N SER A 384 -81.08 -16.12 -13.81
CA SER A 384 -81.28 -16.45 -15.22
C SER A 384 -82.12 -17.73 -15.43
N ILE A 385 -82.35 -18.52 -14.38
CA ILE A 385 -83.10 -19.79 -14.45
C ILE A 385 -84.61 -19.52 -14.26
N ILE A 386 -85.37 -19.56 -15.35
CA ILE A 386 -86.81 -19.27 -15.36
C ILE A 386 -87.60 -20.52 -14.95
N GLY A 387 -88.33 -20.43 -13.84
CA GLY A 387 -89.23 -21.47 -13.34
C GLY A 387 -89.65 -21.17 -11.90
N ARG A 388 -90.92 -21.43 -11.56
CA ARG A 388 -91.53 -21.09 -10.25
C ARG A 388 -92.19 -22.29 -9.55
N SER A 389 -91.98 -23.51 -10.05
CA SER A 389 -92.47 -24.70 -9.37
C SER A 389 -91.67 -24.93 -8.08
N GLU A 390 -92.29 -25.51 -7.06
CA GLU A 390 -91.65 -25.81 -5.78
C GLU A 390 -90.34 -26.61 -5.97
N LYS A 391 -90.36 -27.60 -6.88
CA LYS A 391 -89.17 -28.40 -7.24
C LYS A 391 -88.04 -27.55 -7.85
N MET A 392 -88.36 -26.53 -8.66
CA MET A 392 -87.35 -25.69 -9.30
C MET A 392 -86.73 -24.69 -8.31
N GLU A 393 -87.55 -24.11 -7.42
CA GLU A 393 -87.04 -23.23 -6.34
C GLU A 393 -86.15 -24.00 -5.36
N TRP A 394 -86.50 -25.26 -5.07
CA TRP A 394 -85.65 -26.16 -4.30
C TRP A 394 -84.30 -26.41 -5.00
N LEU A 395 -84.29 -26.66 -6.31
CA LEU A 395 -83.05 -26.82 -7.10
C LEU A 395 -82.18 -25.56 -7.09
N LYS A 396 -82.77 -24.36 -7.25
CA LYS A 396 -82.03 -23.08 -7.14
C LYS A 396 -81.38 -22.92 -5.76
N THR A 397 -82.11 -23.25 -4.70
CA THR A 397 -81.61 -23.20 -3.32
C THR A 397 -80.42 -24.13 -3.12
N ILE A 398 -80.49 -25.35 -3.66
CA ILE A 398 -79.38 -26.32 -3.62
C ILE A 398 -78.18 -25.81 -4.41
N ALA A 399 -78.39 -25.23 -5.59
CA ALA A 399 -77.31 -24.70 -6.42
C ALA A 399 -76.53 -23.58 -5.69
N VAL A 400 -77.22 -22.64 -5.04
CA VAL A 400 -76.58 -21.59 -4.23
C VAL A 400 -75.81 -22.19 -3.05
N LYS A 401 -76.37 -23.23 -2.40
CA LYS A 401 -75.67 -23.91 -1.29
C LYS A 401 -74.42 -24.65 -1.77
N ALA A 402 -74.50 -25.32 -2.93
CA ALA A 402 -73.38 -26.01 -3.55
C ALA A 402 -72.26 -25.03 -3.96
N ALA A 403 -72.62 -23.86 -4.48
CA ALA A 403 -71.67 -22.82 -4.90
C ALA A 403 -70.78 -22.28 -3.76
N LYS A 404 -71.25 -22.34 -2.51
CA LYS A 404 -70.48 -21.94 -1.33
C LYS A 404 -69.41 -22.98 -0.92
N GLY A 405 -69.53 -24.21 -1.39
CA GLY A 405 -68.61 -25.31 -1.11
C GLY A 405 -67.48 -25.42 -2.13
N ASN A 406 -66.51 -26.28 -1.83
CA ASN A 406 -65.39 -26.61 -2.74
C ASN A 406 -65.50 -28.01 -3.36
N SER A 407 -66.56 -28.77 -3.04
CA SER A 407 -66.79 -30.14 -3.51
C SER A 407 -67.21 -30.20 -4.99
N THR A 408 -66.92 -31.33 -5.64
CA THR A 408 -67.40 -31.62 -7.00
C THR A 408 -68.92 -31.70 -7.02
N VAL A 409 -69.55 -31.01 -7.98
CA VAL A 409 -71.01 -30.97 -8.13
C VAL A 409 -71.42 -31.84 -9.33
N LEU A 410 -72.29 -32.82 -9.08
CA LEU A 410 -72.91 -33.64 -10.11
C LEU A 410 -74.31 -33.12 -10.42
N ILE A 411 -74.55 -32.70 -11.67
CA ILE A 411 -75.86 -32.20 -12.12
C ILE A 411 -76.51 -33.29 -12.99
N LEU A 412 -77.62 -33.85 -12.52
CA LEU A 412 -78.36 -34.92 -13.21
C LEU A 412 -79.62 -34.38 -13.88
N GLY A 413 -79.96 -34.95 -15.02
CA GLY A 413 -81.17 -34.63 -15.77
C GLY A 413 -81.05 -35.07 -17.23
N GLU A 414 -82.20 -35.25 -17.89
CA GLU A 414 -82.27 -35.61 -19.30
C GLU A 414 -81.61 -34.55 -20.20
N SER A 415 -81.31 -34.91 -21.45
CA SER A 415 -80.77 -33.97 -22.41
C SER A 415 -81.74 -32.79 -22.61
N GLY A 416 -81.21 -31.57 -22.70
CA GLY A 416 -82.03 -30.36 -22.88
C GLY A 416 -82.70 -29.78 -21.62
N THR A 417 -82.53 -30.38 -20.44
CA THR A 417 -83.16 -29.90 -19.18
C THR A 417 -82.49 -28.69 -18.51
N GLY A 418 -81.50 -28.07 -19.16
CA GLY A 418 -80.86 -26.84 -18.68
C GLY A 418 -79.72 -27.03 -17.67
N LYS A 419 -79.10 -28.22 -17.59
CA LYS A 419 -77.96 -28.51 -16.70
C LYS A 419 -76.82 -27.48 -16.78
N GLU A 420 -76.55 -26.98 -17.98
CA GLU A 420 -75.53 -25.95 -18.22
C GLU A 420 -75.87 -24.60 -17.57
N LEU A 421 -77.15 -24.21 -17.53
CA LEU A 421 -77.59 -22.99 -16.85
C LEU A 421 -77.25 -23.07 -15.36
N PHE A 422 -77.49 -24.22 -14.75
CA PHE A 422 -77.13 -24.48 -13.36
C PHE A 422 -75.62 -24.49 -13.14
N ALA A 423 -74.82 -25.06 -14.06
CA ALA A 423 -73.36 -25.05 -13.94
C ALA A 423 -72.78 -23.62 -13.94
N HIS A 424 -73.24 -22.76 -14.86
CA HIS A 424 -72.85 -21.35 -14.89
C HIS A 424 -73.30 -20.60 -13.63
N ALA A 425 -74.54 -20.83 -13.18
CA ALA A 425 -75.10 -20.18 -12.00
C ALA A 425 -74.33 -20.55 -10.72
N ILE A 426 -73.92 -21.81 -10.58
CA ILE A 426 -73.10 -22.28 -9.47
C ILE A 426 -71.71 -21.64 -9.51
N HIS A 427 -71.07 -21.57 -10.68
CA HIS A 427 -69.77 -20.91 -10.82
C HIS A 427 -69.82 -19.43 -10.40
N ASN A 428 -70.81 -18.68 -10.91
CA ASN A 428 -70.97 -17.25 -10.62
C ASN A 428 -71.30 -16.96 -9.14
N ALA A 429 -72.03 -17.87 -8.48
CA ALA A 429 -72.35 -17.76 -7.06
C ALA A 429 -71.21 -18.24 -6.13
N SER A 430 -70.11 -18.76 -6.69
CA SER A 430 -68.99 -19.33 -5.92
C SER A 430 -67.84 -18.35 -5.71
N ALA A 431 -66.88 -18.73 -4.84
CA ALA A 431 -65.61 -18.01 -4.70
C ALA A 431 -64.75 -18.03 -5.99
N ARG A 432 -65.04 -18.94 -6.93
CA ARG A 432 -64.32 -19.10 -8.20
C ARG A 432 -64.90 -18.25 -9.34
N ARG A 433 -65.89 -17.39 -9.06
CA ARG A 433 -66.56 -16.51 -10.04
C ARG A 433 -65.64 -15.59 -10.84
N HIS A 434 -64.42 -15.34 -10.34
CA HIS A 434 -63.40 -14.52 -11.01
C HIS A 434 -62.38 -15.36 -11.79
N GLY A 435 -62.45 -16.69 -11.69
CA GLY A 435 -61.66 -17.64 -12.47
C GLY A 435 -62.38 -18.07 -13.75
N PRO A 436 -61.70 -18.83 -14.62
CA PRO A 436 -62.25 -19.27 -15.91
C PRO A 436 -63.37 -20.31 -15.74
N PHE A 437 -64.44 -20.22 -16.53
CA PHE A 437 -65.44 -21.27 -16.71
C PHE A 437 -65.18 -21.99 -18.04
N ILE A 438 -64.60 -23.19 -17.98
CA ILE A 438 -64.30 -24.00 -19.15
C ILE A 438 -65.36 -25.09 -19.29
N LYS A 439 -66.16 -25.00 -20.36
CA LYS A 439 -67.14 -26.01 -20.76
C LYS A 439 -66.53 -26.98 -21.77
N VAL A 440 -66.71 -28.27 -21.55
CA VAL A 440 -66.35 -29.34 -22.48
C VAL A 440 -67.56 -30.26 -22.67
N ASN A 441 -67.85 -30.65 -23.92
CA ASN A 441 -68.82 -31.68 -24.22
C ASN A 441 -68.06 -32.97 -24.54
N CYS A 442 -67.88 -33.83 -23.54
CA CYS A 442 -67.14 -35.09 -23.74
C CYS A 442 -67.88 -36.05 -24.67
N ALA A 443 -69.22 -35.98 -24.75
CA ALA A 443 -70.01 -36.84 -25.63
C ALA A 443 -69.86 -36.48 -27.13
N ALA A 444 -69.41 -35.27 -27.44
CA ALA A 444 -69.18 -34.80 -28.81
C ALA A 444 -67.73 -34.99 -29.28
N LEU A 445 -66.82 -35.43 -28.41
CA LEU A 445 -65.40 -35.62 -28.73
C LEU A 445 -65.13 -37.08 -29.11
N PRO A 446 -64.43 -37.36 -30.23
CA PRO A 446 -63.94 -38.69 -30.55
C PRO A 446 -63.00 -39.19 -29.43
N GLU A 447 -63.11 -40.47 -29.07
CA GLU A 447 -62.31 -41.09 -28.01
C GLU A 447 -60.79 -40.89 -28.23
N SER A 448 -60.34 -40.95 -29.48
CA SER A 448 -58.95 -40.72 -29.88
C SER A 448 -58.41 -39.31 -29.65
N LEU A 449 -59.29 -38.32 -29.44
CA LEU A 449 -58.92 -36.91 -29.20
C LEU A 449 -59.25 -36.44 -27.78
N LEU A 450 -59.87 -37.30 -26.96
CA LEU A 450 -60.33 -36.92 -25.63
C LEU A 450 -59.16 -36.55 -24.71
N GLU A 451 -58.12 -37.39 -24.67
CA GLU A 451 -56.95 -37.17 -23.80
C GLU A 451 -56.18 -35.90 -24.19
N SER A 452 -55.95 -35.68 -25.48
CA SER A 452 -55.21 -34.52 -25.98
C SER A 452 -55.97 -33.19 -25.84
N GLU A 453 -57.30 -33.20 -25.84
CA GLU A 453 -58.11 -32.01 -25.54
C GLU A 453 -58.19 -31.74 -24.03
N LEU A 454 -58.37 -32.76 -23.18
CA LEU A 454 -58.53 -32.59 -21.73
C LEU A 454 -57.22 -32.22 -21.03
N PHE A 455 -56.15 -32.96 -21.34
CA PHE A 455 -54.86 -32.85 -20.66
C PHE A 455 -53.82 -32.08 -21.46
N GLY A 456 -54.08 -31.80 -22.74
CA GLY A 456 -53.12 -31.12 -23.61
C GLY A 456 -52.02 -32.07 -24.10
N TYR A 457 -51.07 -31.53 -24.83
CA TYR A 457 -49.89 -32.26 -25.30
C TYR A 457 -48.73 -31.31 -25.58
N ASP A 458 -47.51 -31.82 -25.41
CA ASP A 458 -46.28 -31.12 -25.77
C ASP A 458 -45.91 -31.34 -27.24
N GLU A 459 -45.03 -30.47 -27.77
CA GLU A 459 -44.53 -30.58 -29.13
C GLU A 459 -43.89 -31.96 -29.38
N GLY A 460 -44.31 -32.62 -30.47
CA GLY A 460 -43.77 -33.93 -30.85
C GLY A 460 -44.43 -35.14 -30.20
N ALA A 461 -45.50 -34.97 -29.40
CA ALA A 461 -46.21 -36.07 -28.74
C ALA A 461 -46.79 -37.14 -29.71
N PHE A 462 -47.12 -36.75 -30.94
CA PHE A 462 -47.57 -37.66 -32.01
C PHE A 462 -47.30 -37.08 -33.41
N THR A 463 -47.35 -37.92 -34.45
CA THR A 463 -47.18 -37.49 -35.85
C THR A 463 -48.31 -36.52 -36.24
N GLY A 464 -47.98 -35.23 -36.39
CA GLY A 464 -48.94 -34.15 -36.67
C GLY A 464 -49.19 -33.19 -35.51
N ALA A 465 -48.52 -33.36 -34.36
CA ALA A 465 -48.56 -32.40 -33.25
C ALA A 465 -48.07 -31.01 -33.70
N ARG A 466 -48.85 -29.96 -33.38
CA ARG A 466 -48.48 -28.56 -33.69
C ARG A 466 -47.21 -28.15 -32.93
N LYS A 467 -46.35 -27.37 -33.60
CA LYS A 467 -45.21 -26.70 -32.94
C LYS A 467 -45.71 -25.80 -31.81
N GLY A 468 -45.11 -25.91 -30.63
CA GLY A 468 -45.53 -25.20 -29.41
C GLY A 468 -46.55 -25.93 -28.51
N GLY A 469 -46.96 -27.15 -28.85
CA GLY A 469 -47.90 -27.93 -28.03
C GLY A 469 -49.32 -27.32 -27.95
N LYS A 470 -50.15 -27.84 -27.05
CA LYS A 470 -51.48 -27.30 -26.76
C LYS A 470 -51.83 -27.53 -25.28
N PRO A 471 -52.17 -26.48 -24.50
CA PRO A 471 -52.58 -26.65 -23.11
C PRO A 471 -53.94 -27.34 -23.01
N GLY A 472 -54.10 -28.18 -21.99
CA GLY A 472 -55.32 -28.96 -21.76
C GLY A 472 -56.49 -28.11 -21.25
N LYS A 473 -57.73 -28.52 -21.54
CA LYS A 473 -58.92 -27.83 -21.03
C LYS A 473 -59.01 -27.81 -19.49
N ILE A 474 -58.44 -28.81 -18.81
CA ILE A 474 -58.37 -28.84 -17.34
C ILE A 474 -57.39 -27.80 -16.82
N GLU A 475 -56.23 -27.66 -17.47
CA GLU A 475 -55.23 -26.66 -17.14
C GLU A 475 -55.77 -25.24 -17.34
N LEU A 476 -56.48 -25.02 -18.45
CA LEU A 476 -57.16 -23.74 -18.73
C LEU A 476 -58.27 -23.41 -17.72
N ALA A 477 -58.80 -24.41 -16.99
CA ALA A 477 -59.82 -24.22 -15.96
C ALA A 477 -59.23 -23.98 -14.57
N ASN A 478 -57.90 -23.97 -14.43
CA ASN A 478 -57.24 -23.83 -13.14
C ASN A 478 -57.64 -22.52 -12.42
N GLY A 479 -57.92 -22.62 -11.13
CA GLY A 479 -58.47 -21.51 -10.32
C GLY A 479 -59.94 -21.16 -10.62
N GLY A 480 -60.58 -21.83 -11.59
CA GLY A 480 -61.95 -21.60 -12.03
C GLY A 480 -62.85 -22.85 -11.92
N THR A 481 -63.69 -23.07 -12.92
CA THR A 481 -64.61 -24.22 -12.99
C THR A 481 -64.44 -24.94 -14.32
N PHE A 482 -64.22 -26.24 -14.24
CA PHE A 482 -64.34 -27.16 -15.37
C PHE A 482 -65.74 -27.81 -15.34
N PHE A 483 -66.50 -27.70 -16.42
CA PHE A 483 -67.82 -28.31 -16.56
C PHE A 483 -67.83 -29.26 -17.76
N SER A 484 -68.19 -30.53 -17.51
CA SER A 484 -68.43 -31.52 -18.54
C SER A 484 -69.92 -31.90 -18.55
N GLY A 485 -70.54 -31.84 -19.72
CA GLY A 485 -72.00 -31.97 -19.91
C GLY A 485 -72.43 -33.08 -20.85
#